data_AF-A0A8H7XNJ0-F1
#
_entry.id   AF-A0A8H7XNJ0-F1
#
_cell.length_a   1.000
_cell.length_b   1.000
_cell.length_c   1.000
_cell.angle_alpha   90.00
_cell.angle_beta   90.00
_cell.angle_gamma   90.00
#
_symmetry.space_group_name_H-M   'P 1'
#
loop_
_entity.id
_entity.type
_entity.pdbx_description
1 polymer ?
#
loop_
_entity_poly.entity_id
_entity_poly.type
_entity_poly.pdbx_seq_one_letter_code
_entity_poly.pdbx_strand_id
1 'polypeptide(L)'
;MATFPEIIEEFLSRVLLLPLDASREEVNIALANCLHYEQQIRRWFAQHRNHPILTEDPYLGLINIFQVPDAVLRSRPRSDTENMHILTFPDNSYEEFPGSHLLPLQSGLVRPRGNRAIVPSIEAFLNNFHIFSHGALSRLPSWENIVVAGGSVLGCLSPPVNASSSNMELNDLYQSPAYWDSDIDLFIFGLSHQEALQKMENIYNSIQETIPFHTICVRRANTITIYTTWPVRPIQIIMRLYMSPSEILAGFDIDCSCCLFDGQSVYVNPRALAALICQSNLIDISRRSPSYEVRFVKYSERGFEVHYPELNRHNIAYQKLYDIDLQEYPQGLSFLIVGEMEHKRPHYYNNLSQWKGRVPKARRLYAPENIGTANLKELIFSNNYEYIRIPHRPGVNSRIIEKWVKRFDERANSKYNLVNLNRNLHRHAAFAGTMAECLENFCMNCPSPQSAEEEALVTAEPMYIRGPARFIESDPGRQMIGSFNPITIDNWTEGAYRS
;
A
#
# COMPACT_ATOMS: atom_id res chain seq x y z
N MET A 1 -7.26 6.43 -34.71
CA MET A 1 -7.08 6.58 -33.24
C MET A 1 -5.72 6.03 -32.92
N ALA A 2 -4.95 6.68 -32.04
CA ALA A 2 -3.63 6.19 -31.68
C ALA A 2 -3.71 4.82 -31.02
N THR A 3 -2.74 3.93 -31.30
CA THR A 3 -2.63 2.64 -30.61
C THR A 3 -2.10 2.84 -29.17
N PHE A 4 -2.19 1.82 -28.33
CA PHE A 4 -1.80 1.96 -26.91
C PHE A 4 -0.30 2.16 -26.69
N PRO A 5 0.58 1.47 -27.45
CA PRO A 5 1.99 1.83 -27.48
C PRO A 5 2.21 3.30 -27.89
N GLU A 6 1.48 3.81 -28.89
CA GLU A 6 1.61 5.21 -29.34
C GLU A 6 1.25 6.22 -28.24
N ILE A 7 0.24 5.93 -27.40
CA ILE A 7 -0.12 6.83 -26.27
C ILE A 7 1.01 6.91 -25.23
N ILE A 8 1.65 5.77 -24.93
CA ILE A 8 2.79 5.74 -24.01
C ILE A 8 3.99 6.46 -24.63
N GLU A 9 4.30 6.18 -25.90
CA GLU A 9 5.39 6.84 -26.62
C GLU A 9 5.18 8.36 -26.71
N GLU A 10 3.95 8.81 -26.94
CA GLU A 10 3.58 10.23 -26.91
C GLU A 10 3.84 10.83 -25.53
N PHE A 11 3.41 10.16 -24.45
CA PHE A 11 3.68 10.62 -23.08
C PHE A 11 5.18 10.72 -22.79
N LEU A 12 5.95 9.68 -23.10
CA LEU A 12 7.41 9.67 -22.91
C LEU A 12 8.10 10.79 -23.73
N SER A 13 7.65 11.01 -24.96
CA SER A 13 8.16 12.07 -25.84
C SER A 13 7.84 13.46 -25.29
N ARG A 14 6.63 13.68 -24.78
CA ARG A 14 6.25 14.94 -24.12
C ARG A 14 7.08 15.20 -22.87
N VAL A 15 7.27 14.18 -22.01
CA VAL A 15 8.12 14.30 -20.81
C VAL A 15 9.58 14.62 -21.18
N LEU A 16 10.10 14.06 -22.28
CA LEU A 16 11.44 14.35 -22.77
C LEU A 16 11.61 15.81 -23.21
N LEU A 17 10.55 16.41 -23.77
CA LEU A 17 10.55 17.81 -24.23
C LEU A 17 10.31 18.82 -23.10
N LEU A 18 9.75 18.39 -21.96
CA LEU A 18 9.56 19.25 -20.80
C LEU A 18 10.89 19.63 -20.16
N PRO A 19 11.09 20.91 -19.78
CA PRO A 19 12.28 21.31 -19.07
C PRO A 19 12.34 20.68 -17.68
N LEU A 20 13.53 20.67 -17.05
CA LEU A 20 13.71 20.02 -15.75
C LEU A 20 13.03 20.77 -14.59
N ASP A 21 12.65 22.03 -14.81
CA ASP A 21 11.88 22.86 -13.89
C ASP A 21 10.38 22.89 -14.22
N ALA A 22 9.92 22.06 -15.16
CA ALA A 22 8.50 21.87 -15.43
C ALA A 22 7.76 21.49 -14.14
N SER A 23 6.65 22.18 -13.91
CA SER A 23 5.75 21.96 -12.78
C SER A 23 5.09 20.58 -12.83
N ARG A 24 4.54 20.14 -11.68
CA ARG A 24 3.73 18.92 -11.63
C ARG A 24 2.54 18.99 -12.60
N GLU A 25 1.98 20.17 -12.82
CA GLU A 25 0.83 20.39 -13.70
C GLU A 25 1.19 20.19 -15.18
N GLU A 26 2.34 20.68 -15.63
CA GLU A 26 2.82 20.43 -17.00
C GLU A 26 3.04 18.94 -17.26
N VAL A 27 3.56 18.21 -16.27
CA VAL A 27 3.68 16.74 -16.34
C VAL A 27 2.30 16.08 -16.35
N ASN A 28 1.30 16.59 -15.61
CA ASN A 28 -0.08 16.08 -15.65
C ASN A 28 -0.72 16.26 -17.03
N ILE A 29 -0.48 17.40 -17.70
CA ILE A 29 -0.95 17.65 -19.06
C ILE A 29 -0.34 16.64 -20.04
N ALA A 30 0.95 16.32 -19.90
CA ALA A 30 1.58 15.27 -20.70
C ALA A 30 0.97 13.88 -20.42
N LEU A 31 0.60 13.60 -19.16
CA LEU A 31 0.06 12.33 -18.69
C LEU A 31 -1.43 12.11 -19.01
N ALA A 32 -2.19 13.17 -19.33
CA ALA A 32 -3.65 13.14 -19.41
C ALA A 32 -4.22 12.03 -20.33
N ASN A 33 -3.63 11.84 -21.52
CA ASN A 33 -4.04 10.79 -22.46
C ASN A 33 -3.84 9.38 -21.87
N CYS A 34 -2.74 9.16 -21.15
CA CYS A 34 -2.49 7.89 -20.45
C CYS A 34 -3.52 7.63 -19.34
N LEU A 35 -3.92 8.65 -18.57
CA LEU A 35 -4.95 8.48 -17.53
C LEU A 35 -6.30 8.13 -18.11
N HIS A 36 -6.70 8.82 -19.19
CA HIS A 36 -7.93 8.50 -19.91
C HIS A 36 -7.90 7.05 -20.43
N TYR A 37 -6.77 6.64 -20.99
CA TYR A 37 -6.61 5.31 -21.52
C TYR A 37 -6.58 4.22 -20.43
N GLU A 38 -5.87 4.43 -19.32
CA GLU A 38 -5.89 3.53 -18.15
C GLU A 38 -7.32 3.36 -17.60
N GLN A 39 -8.13 4.43 -17.61
CA GLN A 39 -9.55 4.34 -17.25
C GLN A 39 -10.33 3.40 -18.19
N GLN A 40 -10.02 3.38 -19.49
CA GLN A 40 -10.61 2.42 -20.43
C GLN A 40 -10.16 0.98 -20.14
N ILE A 41 -8.87 0.75 -19.87
CA ILE A 41 -8.37 -0.57 -19.44
C ILE A 41 -9.12 -1.06 -18.19
N ARG A 42 -9.26 -0.20 -17.17
CA ARG A 42 -10.04 -0.51 -15.95
C ARG A 42 -11.47 -0.88 -16.29
N ARG A 43 -12.10 -0.19 -17.25
CA ARG A 43 -13.46 -0.52 -17.71
C ARG A 43 -13.53 -1.87 -18.39
N TRP A 44 -12.55 -2.24 -19.21
CA TRP A 44 -12.53 -3.56 -19.82
C TRP A 44 -12.32 -4.66 -18.78
N PHE A 45 -11.40 -4.52 -17.83
CA PHE A 45 -11.24 -5.51 -16.77
C PHE A 45 -12.51 -5.66 -15.90
N ALA A 46 -13.27 -4.59 -15.69
CA ALA A 46 -14.47 -4.63 -14.87
C ALA A 46 -15.72 -5.15 -15.60
N GLN A 47 -15.87 -4.84 -16.90
CA GLN A 47 -17.13 -5.05 -17.63
C GLN A 47 -16.98 -5.97 -18.84
N HIS A 48 -15.77 -6.12 -19.39
CA HIS A 48 -15.49 -6.82 -20.64
C HIS A 48 -14.22 -7.68 -20.51
N ARG A 49 -14.13 -8.55 -19.49
CA ARG A 49 -12.92 -9.38 -19.26
C ARG A 49 -12.47 -10.19 -20.48
N ASN A 50 -13.40 -10.56 -21.35
CA ASN A 50 -13.10 -11.32 -22.58
C ASN A 50 -12.63 -10.44 -23.75
N HIS A 51 -12.36 -9.14 -23.52
CA HIS A 51 -11.88 -8.26 -24.58
C HIS A 51 -10.51 -8.75 -25.09
N PRO A 52 -10.33 -9.01 -26.40
CA PRO A 52 -9.13 -9.68 -26.94
C PRO A 52 -7.81 -9.03 -26.50
N ILE A 53 -7.79 -7.70 -26.46
CA ILE A 53 -6.58 -6.98 -26.12
C ILE A 53 -6.08 -7.20 -24.68
N LEU A 54 -6.95 -7.60 -23.76
CA LEU A 54 -6.54 -7.92 -22.38
C LEU A 54 -5.80 -9.26 -22.30
N THR A 55 -5.96 -10.13 -23.30
CA THR A 55 -5.32 -11.44 -23.38
C THR A 55 -4.07 -11.46 -24.26
N GLU A 56 -3.97 -10.53 -25.22
CA GLU A 56 -2.83 -10.44 -26.14
C GLU A 56 -1.57 -9.87 -25.47
N ASP A 57 -1.72 -8.86 -24.60
CA ASP A 57 -0.62 -8.23 -23.89
C ASP A 57 -0.87 -8.20 -22.37
N PRO A 58 -0.18 -9.04 -21.57
CA PRO A 58 -0.33 -9.04 -20.13
C PRO A 58 0.17 -7.74 -19.45
N TYR A 59 1.04 -6.97 -20.12
CA TYR A 59 1.62 -5.71 -19.64
C TYR A 59 1.02 -4.47 -20.32
N LEU A 60 -0.16 -4.62 -20.92
CA LEU A 60 -0.94 -3.55 -21.52
C LEU A 60 -1.00 -2.27 -20.67
N GLY A 61 -0.53 -1.17 -21.26
CA GLY A 61 -0.58 0.14 -20.61
C GLY A 61 0.53 0.36 -19.56
N LEU A 62 1.49 -0.54 -19.45
CA LEU A 62 2.63 -0.45 -18.55
C LEU A 62 3.92 -0.08 -19.29
N ILE A 63 4.87 0.49 -18.55
CA ILE A 63 6.18 0.91 -19.03
C ILE A 63 7.23 0.03 -18.36
N ASN A 64 8.09 -0.63 -19.15
CA ASN A 64 9.33 -1.19 -18.63
C ASN A 64 10.28 -0.04 -18.26
N ILE A 65 10.46 0.21 -16.96
CA ILE A 65 11.10 1.44 -16.48
C ILE A 65 12.60 1.51 -16.78
N PHE A 66 13.25 0.37 -17.03
CA PHE A 66 14.68 0.33 -17.37
C PHE A 66 14.95 0.38 -18.87
N GLN A 67 13.89 0.39 -19.70
CA GLN A 67 14.00 0.48 -21.17
C GLN A 67 13.62 1.87 -21.71
N VAL A 68 13.25 2.83 -20.86
CA VAL A 68 12.99 4.20 -21.29
C VAL A 68 14.27 5.03 -21.37
N PRO A 69 14.32 6.11 -22.18
CA PRO A 69 15.46 7.01 -22.20
C PRO A 69 15.76 7.61 -20.82
N ASP A 70 17.03 7.61 -20.40
CA ASP A 70 17.44 8.10 -19.07
C ASP A 70 17.04 9.57 -18.81
N ALA A 71 16.92 10.39 -19.87
CA ALA A 71 16.44 11.77 -19.78
C ALA A 71 14.97 11.88 -19.31
N VAL A 72 14.13 10.89 -19.58
CA VAL A 72 12.76 10.83 -19.05
C VAL A 72 12.80 10.68 -17.52
N LEU A 73 13.74 9.89 -17.02
CA LEU A 73 13.92 9.54 -15.59
C LEU A 73 14.60 10.65 -14.77
N ARG A 74 14.65 11.89 -15.27
CA ARG A 74 15.26 13.01 -14.56
C ARG A 74 14.26 13.65 -13.60
N SER A 75 14.71 13.94 -12.39
CA SER A 75 13.82 14.45 -11.33
C SER A 75 13.45 15.90 -11.59
N ARG A 76 12.18 16.20 -11.41
CA ARG A 76 11.49 17.47 -11.60
C ARG A 76 10.70 17.78 -10.32
N PRO A 77 11.38 17.90 -9.16
CA PRO A 77 10.70 18.23 -7.91
C PRO A 77 10.02 19.60 -8.01
N ARG A 78 9.01 19.81 -7.17
CA ARG A 78 8.32 21.10 -7.02
C ARG A 78 9.30 22.26 -6.81
N SER A 79 8.99 23.44 -7.36
CA SER A 79 9.79 24.63 -7.09
C SER A 79 9.47 25.20 -5.71
N ASP A 80 10.49 25.61 -4.96
CA ASP A 80 10.33 26.26 -3.65
C ASP A 80 9.69 27.66 -3.76
N THR A 81 9.63 28.22 -4.97
CA THR A 81 9.04 29.55 -5.27
C THR A 81 7.59 29.50 -5.75
N GLU A 82 6.97 28.31 -5.74
CA GLU A 82 5.54 28.20 -6.05
C GLU A 82 4.69 29.00 -5.04
N ASN A 83 3.46 29.31 -5.43
CA ASN A 83 2.53 30.09 -4.62
C ASN A 83 2.41 29.53 -3.19
N MET A 84 3.05 30.19 -2.20
CA MET A 84 3.03 29.77 -0.81
C MET A 84 1.87 30.43 -0.06
N HIS A 85 1.15 29.64 0.71
CA HIS A 85 0.16 30.12 1.66
C HIS A 85 0.80 30.18 3.05
N ILE A 86 0.80 31.37 3.65
CA ILE A 86 1.40 31.63 4.96
C ILE A 86 0.29 31.68 6.01
N LEU A 87 0.44 30.88 7.07
CA LEU A 87 -0.43 30.94 8.25
C LEU A 87 0.36 31.43 9.45
N THR A 88 -0.12 32.50 10.09
CA THR A 88 0.42 33.02 11.35
C THR A 88 -0.42 32.52 12.52
N PHE A 89 0.27 32.03 13.55
CA PHE A 89 -0.33 31.49 14.78
C PHE A 89 -0.36 32.56 15.89
N PRO A 90 -1.15 32.35 16.97
CA PRO A 90 -1.29 33.34 18.05
C PRO A 90 0.02 33.71 18.77
N ASP A 91 1.02 32.83 18.74
CA ASP A 91 2.35 33.06 19.31
C ASP A 91 3.30 33.83 18.37
N ASN A 92 2.77 34.39 17.27
CA ASN A 92 3.50 35.04 16.16
C ASN A 92 4.44 34.11 15.39
N SER A 93 4.41 32.80 15.64
CA SER A 93 5.05 31.83 14.75
C SER A 93 4.25 31.72 13.45
N TYR A 94 4.87 31.22 12.38
CA TYR A 94 4.18 30.98 11.13
C TYR A 94 4.57 29.63 10.53
N GLU A 95 3.73 29.14 9.63
CA GLU A 95 4.03 28.00 8.76
C GLU A 95 3.74 28.37 7.32
N GLU A 96 4.57 27.87 6.41
CA GLU A 96 4.40 28.03 4.98
C GLU A 96 3.97 26.72 4.34
N PHE A 97 2.94 26.81 3.50
CA PHE A 97 2.33 25.68 2.82
C PHE A 97 2.24 25.91 1.31
N PRO A 98 2.71 24.99 0.45
CA PRO A 98 2.63 25.17 -1.00
C PRO A 98 1.18 25.13 -1.48
N GLY A 99 0.81 26.02 -2.39
CA GLY A 99 -0.56 26.32 -2.78
C GLY A 99 -1.39 25.11 -3.19
N SER A 100 -0.86 24.26 -4.08
CA SER A 100 -1.54 23.07 -4.61
C SER A 100 -1.01 21.74 -4.08
N HIS A 101 -0.10 21.74 -3.09
CA HIS A 101 0.51 20.50 -2.59
C HIS A 101 0.29 20.34 -1.09
N LEU A 102 -0.10 19.13 -0.67
CA LEU A 102 -0.23 18.72 0.73
C LEU A 102 0.95 17.82 1.12
N LEU A 103 1.22 17.73 2.43
CA LEU A 103 2.30 16.90 2.98
C LEU A 103 3.66 17.19 2.30
N PRO A 104 4.07 18.46 2.19
CA PRO A 104 5.24 18.83 1.42
C PRO A 104 6.50 18.19 2.00
N LEU A 105 7.39 17.77 1.12
CA LEU A 105 8.66 17.20 1.52
C LEU A 105 9.54 18.27 2.20
N GLN A 106 10.20 17.89 3.28
CA GLN A 106 11.24 18.72 3.89
C GLN A 106 12.43 18.85 2.93
N SER A 107 13.14 19.99 2.92
CA SER A 107 14.18 20.29 1.92
C SER A 107 15.29 19.23 1.81
N GLY A 108 15.62 18.52 2.90
CA GLY A 108 16.61 17.43 2.89
C GLY A 108 16.12 16.11 2.27
N LEU A 109 14.81 15.98 2.01
CA LEU A 109 14.17 14.80 1.40
C LEU A 109 13.77 15.05 -0.06
N VAL A 110 13.76 16.31 -0.48
CA VAL A 110 13.57 16.68 -1.89
C VAL A 110 14.82 16.30 -2.65
N ARG A 111 14.64 15.54 -3.72
CA ARG A 111 15.72 15.10 -4.58
C ARG A 111 16.19 16.24 -5.45
N PRO A 112 17.51 16.43 -5.63
CA PRO A 112 18.00 17.48 -6.51
C PRO A 112 17.44 17.34 -7.93
N ARG A 113 17.03 18.48 -8.51
CA ARG A 113 16.55 18.58 -9.89
C ARG A 113 17.58 17.99 -10.86
N GLY A 114 17.11 17.20 -11.83
CA GLY A 114 17.96 16.54 -12.82
C GLY A 114 18.68 15.27 -12.33
N ASN A 115 18.66 14.95 -11.03
CA ASN A 115 19.12 13.65 -10.56
C ASN A 115 18.17 12.55 -11.03
N ARG A 116 18.66 11.31 -11.07
CA ARG A 116 17.84 10.18 -11.52
C ARG A 116 16.69 9.91 -10.54
N ALA A 117 15.49 9.68 -11.07
CA ALA A 117 14.23 9.44 -10.37
C ALA A 117 14.14 8.01 -9.79
N ILE A 118 14.98 7.09 -10.27
CA ILE A 118 15.06 5.70 -9.83
C ILE A 118 16.53 5.27 -9.70
N VAL A 119 16.76 4.07 -9.17
CA VAL A 119 18.08 3.40 -9.20
C VAL A 119 18.66 3.29 -10.62
N PRO A 120 20.01 3.23 -10.77
CA PRO A 120 20.66 3.37 -12.06
C PRO A 120 20.48 2.18 -13.03
N SER A 121 20.12 1.01 -12.53
CA SER A 121 19.94 -0.19 -13.36
C SER A 121 19.07 -1.25 -12.68
N ILE A 122 18.69 -2.26 -13.44
CA ILE A 122 17.97 -3.43 -12.91
C ILE A 122 18.81 -4.19 -11.89
N GLU A 123 20.13 -4.27 -12.07
CA GLU A 123 21.03 -4.93 -11.11
C GLU A 123 21.05 -4.20 -9.76
N ALA A 124 21.03 -2.86 -9.77
CA ALA A 124 20.89 -2.07 -8.54
C ALA A 124 19.55 -2.33 -7.85
N PHE A 125 18.46 -2.41 -8.61
CA PHE A 125 17.15 -2.80 -8.08
C PHE A 125 17.17 -4.21 -7.48
N LEU A 126 17.76 -5.20 -8.16
CA LEU A 126 17.84 -6.57 -7.68
C LEU A 126 18.67 -6.69 -6.40
N ASN A 127 19.79 -5.96 -6.29
CA ASN A 127 20.55 -5.86 -5.03
C ASN A 127 19.70 -5.27 -3.91
N ASN A 128 19.01 -4.16 -4.18
CA ASN A 128 18.11 -3.53 -3.21
C ASN A 128 16.99 -4.49 -2.78
N PHE A 129 16.38 -5.20 -3.71
CA PHE A 129 15.31 -6.17 -3.45
C PHE A 129 15.82 -7.38 -2.65
N HIS A 130 17.04 -7.85 -2.94
CA HIS A 130 17.68 -8.92 -2.17
C HIS A 130 17.90 -8.50 -0.71
N ILE A 131 18.42 -7.29 -0.47
CA ILE A 131 18.61 -6.75 0.88
C ILE A 131 17.26 -6.55 1.56
N PHE A 132 16.30 -5.92 0.88
CA PHE A 132 14.97 -5.63 1.42
C PHE A 132 14.25 -6.90 1.87
N SER A 133 14.31 -7.96 1.06
CA SER A 133 13.67 -9.25 1.34
C SER A 133 14.50 -10.19 2.21
N HIS A 134 15.73 -9.80 2.56
CA HIS A 134 16.73 -10.70 3.15
C HIS A 134 16.87 -12.03 2.37
N GLY A 135 16.78 -11.94 1.04
CA GLY A 135 16.92 -13.08 0.14
C GLY A 135 15.78 -14.09 0.17
N ALA A 136 14.64 -13.83 0.83
CA ALA A 136 13.55 -14.78 1.03
C ALA A 136 13.00 -15.41 -0.26
N LEU A 137 13.08 -14.68 -1.38
CA LEU A 137 12.58 -15.12 -2.69
C LEU A 137 13.71 -15.55 -3.65
N SER A 138 14.95 -15.67 -3.17
CA SER A 138 16.12 -15.93 -4.02
C SER A 138 16.16 -17.32 -4.66
N ARG A 139 15.44 -18.29 -4.09
CA ARG A 139 15.33 -19.67 -4.63
C ARG A 139 13.96 -19.99 -5.18
N LEU A 140 13.17 -18.98 -5.56
CA LEU A 140 11.91 -19.24 -6.26
C LEU A 140 12.21 -20.04 -7.55
N PRO A 141 11.52 -21.16 -7.80
CA PRO A 141 11.81 -22.00 -8.97
C PRO A 141 11.43 -21.33 -10.29
N SER A 142 10.38 -20.52 -10.29
CA SER A 142 9.91 -19.79 -11.46
C SER A 142 9.05 -18.58 -11.03
N TRP A 143 9.27 -17.45 -11.71
CA TRP A 143 8.47 -16.24 -11.59
C TRP A 143 7.24 -16.22 -12.51
N GLU A 144 7.02 -17.26 -13.33
CA GLU A 144 5.83 -17.37 -14.16
C GLU A 144 4.56 -17.23 -13.32
N ASN A 145 3.60 -16.44 -13.81
CA ASN A 145 2.30 -16.21 -13.17
C ASN A 145 2.35 -15.55 -11.77
N ILE A 146 3.51 -15.03 -11.36
CA ILE A 146 3.64 -14.26 -10.12
C ILE A 146 4.37 -12.95 -10.34
N VAL A 147 3.96 -11.91 -9.61
CA VAL A 147 4.69 -10.64 -9.53
C VAL A 147 4.71 -10.16 -8.08
N VAL A 148 5.71 -9.37 -7.74
CA VAL A 148 5.68 -8.54 -6.53
C VAL A 148 5.31 -7.13 -6.94
N ALA A 149 4.44 -6.45 -6.20
CA ALA A 149 4.01 -5.10 -6.55
C ALA A 149 3.91 -4.17 -5.34
N GLY A 150 3.83 -2.86 -5.60
CA GLY A 150 3.55 -1.87 -4.57
C GLY A 150 4.75 -1.37 -3.79
N GLY A 151 4.55 -1.19 -2.48
CA GLY A 151 5.47 -0.44 -1.64
C GLY A 151 6.87 -1.04 -1.51
N SER A 152 7.01 -2.36 -1.62
CA SER A 152 8.29 -3.08 -1.61
C SER A 152 9.09 -2.79 -2.89
N VAL A 153 8.44 -2.89 -4.06
CA VAL A 153 9.04 -2.55 -5.36
C VAL A 153 9.43 -1.09 -5.39
N LEU A 154 8.53 -0.18 -4.99
CA LEU A 154 8.83 1.25 -4.92
C LEU A 154 10.03 1.55 -4.01
N GLY A 155 10.08 0.93 -2.83
CA GLY A 155 11.18 1.11 -1.89
C GLY A 155 12.53 0.71 -2.50
N CYS A 156 12.56 -0.40 -3.24
CA CYS A 156 13.77 -0.89 -3.90
C CYS A 156 14.14 -0.11 -5.16
N LEU A 157 13.15 0.48 -5.84
CA LEU A 157 13.31 1.29 -7.05
C LEU A 157 13.75 2.72 -6.74
N SER A 158 13.35 3.25 -5.58
CA SER A 158 13.73 4.58 -5.12
C SER A 158 15.24 4.63 -4.85
N PRO A 159 15.97 5.64 -5.34
CA PRO A 159 17.39 5.72 -5.03
C PRO A 159 17.59 6.13 -3.57
N PRO A 160 18.64 5.62 -2.93
CA PRO A 160 19.02 6.08 -1.60
C PRO A 160 19.38 7.57 -1.64
N VAL A 161 19.25 8.25 -0.49
CA VAL A 161 19.64 9.66 -0.34
C VAL A 161 21.12 9.86 -0.70
N ASN A 162 21.97 8.89 -0.38
CA ASN A 162 23.36 8.84 -0.80
C ASN A 162 23.54 7.75 -1.88
N ALA A 163 23.90 8.15 -3.10
CA ALA A 163 24.10 7.21 -4.21
C ALA A 163 25.21 6.16 -3.95
N SER A 164 26.11 6.43 -3.00
CA SER A 164 27.20 5.53 -2.60
C SER A 164 26.88 4.71 -1.34
N SER A 165 25.61 4.59 -0.95
CA SER A 165 25.22 3.81 0.22
C SER A 165 25.67 2.35 0.10
N SER A 166 26.34 1.88 1.14
CA SER A 166 26.71 0.48 1.31
C SER A 166 25.47 -0.39 1.54
N ASN A 167 25.61 -1.70 1.33
CA ASN A 167 24.55 -2.66 1.63
C ASN A 167 24.11 -2.62 3.11
N MET A 168 25.01 -2.23 4.03
CA MET A 168 24.69 -2.07 5.45
C MET A 168 23.80 -0.85 5.67
N GLU A 169 24.12 0.30 5.08
CA GLU A 169 23.30 1.51 5.18
C GLU A 169 21.93 1.34 4.51
N LEU A 170 21.87 0.61 3.39
CA LEU A 170 20.60 0.24 2.75
C LEU A 170 19.75 -0.67 3.64
N ASN A 171 20.37 -1.64 4.30
CA ASN A 171 19.68 -2.48 5.27
C ASN A 171 19.14 -1.65 6.43
N ASP A 172 19.94 -0.74 7.00
CA ASP A 172 19.51 0.14 8.09
C ASP A 172 18.36 1.06 7.66
N LEU A 173 18.40 1.58 6.43
CA LEU A 173 17.29 2.33 5.83
C LEU A 173 16.01 1.49 5.80
N TYR A 174 16.07 0.23 5.37
CA TYR A 174 14.90 -0.65 5.33
C TYR A 174 14.40 -1.05 6.73
N GLN A 175 15.25 -1.00 7.76
CA GLN A 175 14.82 -1.15 9.16
C GLN A 175 14.32 0.14 9.82
N SER A 176 14.37 1.28 9.12
CA SER A 176 13.88 2.55 9.64
C SER A 176 12.35 2.57 9.78
N PRO A 177 11.77 3.51 10.57
CA PRO A 177 10.33 3.63 10.75
C PRO A 177 9.51 3.77 9.45
N ALA A 178 10.12 4.21 8.34
CA ALA A 178 9.44 4.33 7.04
C ALA A 178 9.17 2.98 6.36
N TYR A 179 9.98 1.94 6.68
CA TYR A 179 9.99 0.66 5.97
C TYR A 179 9.85 -0.57 6.84
N TRP A 180 10.17 -0.50 8.13
CA TRP A 180 10.20 -1.63 9.06
C TRP A 180 8.93 -2.48 9.11
N ASP A 181 7.74 -1.88 8.92
CA ASP A 181 6.46 -2.56 8.92
C ASP A 181 6.01 -3.02 7.53
N SER A 182 6.88 -2.90 6.51
CA SER A 182 6.57 -3.31 5.15
C SER A 182 6.54 -4.83 5.03
N ASP A 183 5.56 -5.28 4.27
CA ASP A 183 5.42 -6.59 3.68
C ASP A 183 5.89 -6.59 2.22
N ILE A 184 5.99 -7.79 1.64
CA ILE A 184 6.19 -8.00 0.21
C ILE A 184 4.90 -8.58 -0.34
N ASP A 185 4.11 -7.76 -1.03
CA ASP A 185 2.86 -8.18 -1.67
C ASP A 185 3.16 -8.98 -2.95
N LEU A 186 2.82 -10.26 -2.93
CA LEU A 186 2.95 -11.19 -4.04
C LEU A 186 1.57 -11.47 -4.64
N PHE A 187 1.46 -11.28 -5.94
CA PHE A 187 0.23 -11.44 -6.70
C PHE A 187 0.36 -12.64 -7.64
N ILE A 188 -0.71 -13.43 -7.74
CA ILE A 188 -0.83 -14.55 -8.68
C ILE A 188 -1.77 -14.12 -9.81
N PHE A 189 -1.41 -14.41 -11.07
CA PHE A 189 -2.21 -14.05 -12.23
C PHE A 189 -2.24 -15.16 -13.29
N GLY A 190 -3.28 -15.21 -14.11
CA GLY A 190 -3.38 -16.10 -15.27
C GLY A 190 -3.45 -17.60 -14.94
N LEU A 191 -3.78 -17.96 -13.69
CA LEU A 191 -3.93 -19.35 -13.24
C LEU A 191 -5.37 -19.65 -12.86
N SER A 192 -5.77 -20.91 -13.01
CA SER A 192 -6.99 -21.43 -12.39
C SER A 192 -6.85 -21.50 -10.87
N HIS A 193 -7.98 -21.68 -10.19
CA HIS A 193 -8.03 -21.85 -8.74
C HIS A 193 -7.06 -22.94 -8.23
N GLN A 194 -7.07 -24.13 -8.84
CA GLN A 194 -6.24 -25.26 -8.40
C GLN A 194 -4.75 -25.02 -8.65
N GLU A 195 -4.40 -24.47 -9.81
CA GLU A 195 -3.01 -24.12 -10.14
C GLU A 195 -2.46 -23.05 -9.20
N ALA A 196 -3.29 -22.07 -8.84
CA ALA A 196 -2.91 -21.03 -7.89
C ALA A 196 -2.65 -21.59 -6.48
N LEU A 197 -3.49 -22.51 -5.99
CA LEU A 197 -3.24 -23.20 -4.71
C LEU A 197 -1.90 -23.96 -4.75
N GLN A 198 -1.62 -24.70 -5.83
CA GLN A 198 -0.34 -25.39 -6.00
C GLN A 198 0.83 -24.41 -6.06
N LYS A 199 0.67 -23.26 -6.72
CA LYS A 199 1.68 -22.21 -6.78
C LYS A 199 1.98 -21.65 -5.39
N MET A 200 0.98 -21.49 -4.52
CA MET A 200 1.18 -21.04 -3.13
C MET A 200 2.00 -22.04 -2.31
N GLU A 201 1.74 -23.34 -2.44
CA GLU A 201 2.55 -24.39 -1.80
C GLU A 201 4.00 -24.36 -2.30
N ASN A 202 4.22 -24.20 -3.60
CA ASN A 202 5.57 -24.13 -4.18
C ASN A 202 6.34 -22.91 -3.66
N ILE A 203 5.69 -21.75 -3.52
CA ILE A 203 6.28 -20.54 -2.94
C ILE A 203 6.65 -20.79 -1.46
N TYR A 204 5.74 -21.37 -0.70
CA TYR A 204 5.95 -21.69 0.72
C TYR A 204 7.15 -22.62 0.92
N ASN A 205 7.22 -23.71 0.17
CA ASN A 205 8.33 -24.68 0.24
C ASN A 205 9.67 -24.02 -0.14
N SER A 206 9.69 -23.20 -1.19
CA SER A 206 10.89 -22.46 -1.60
C SER A 206 11.40 -21.51 -0.49
N ILE A 207 10.50 -20.82 0.21
CA ILE A 207 10.87 -19.94 1.33
C ILE A 207 11.42 -20.77 2.50
N GLN A 208 10.83 -21.92 2.81
CA GLN A 208 11.34 -22.82 3.86
C GLN A 208 12.74 -23.35 3.55
N GLU A 209 13.03 -23.65 2.28
CA GLU A 209 14.37 -24.08 1.85
C GLU A 209 15.40 -22.94 1.84
N THR A 210 14.93 -21.71 1.69
CA THR A 210 15.79 -20.51 1.63
C THR A 210 16.15 -19.99 3.01
N ILE A 211 15.19 -19.99 3.94
CA ILE A 211 15.33 -19.38 5.26
C ILE A 211 15.43 -20.49 6.33
N PRO A 212 16.57 -20.60 7.07
CA PRO A 212 16.82 -21.68 8.03
C PRO A 212 16.09 -21.46 9.38
N PHE A 213 14.89 -20.89 9.36
CA PHE A 213 14.08 -20.61 10.53
C PHE A 213 12.68 -21.17 10.35
N HIS A 214 12.01 -21.43 11.47
CA HIS A 214 10.63 -21.87 11.48
C HIS A 214 9.74 -20.89 10.69
N THR A 215 8.92 -21.42 9.79
CA THR A 215 8.05 -20.66 8.90
C THR A 215 6.60 -21.02 9.19
N ILE A 216 5.72 -20.02 9.25
CA ILE A 216 4.27 -20.19 9.37
C ILE A 216 3.56 -19.31 8.36
N CYS A 217 2.33 -19.68 8.00
CA CYS A 217 1.40 -18.86 7.27
C CYS A 217 0.35 -18.28 8.23
N VAL A 218 -0.10 -17.06 7.96
CA VAL A 218 -1.29 -16.48 8.57
C VAL A 218 -2.32 -16.20 7.48
N ARG A 219 -3.43 -16.92 7.51
CA ARG A 219 -4.58 -16.69 6.63
C ARG A 219 -5.49 -15.63 7.21
N ARG A 220 -5.86 -14.66 6.39
CA ARG A 220 -6.92 -13.66 6.61
C ARG A 220 -7.91 -13.70 5.43
N ALA A 221 -8.96 -12.89 5.47
CA ALA A 221 -10.01 -12.88 4.44
C ALA A 221 -9.46 -12.77 3.01
N ASN A 222 -8.50 -11.87 2.78
CA ASN A 222 -8.03 -11.52 1.43
C ASN A 222 -6.53 -11.79 1.23
N THR A 223 -5.84 -12.38 2.21
CA THR A 223 -4.38 -12.60 2.15
C THR A 223 -3.97 -13.86 2.89
N ILE A 224 -2.92 -14.53 2.41
CA ILE A 224 -2.14 -15.48 3.21
C ILE A 224 -0.71 -14.94 3.31
N THR A 225 -0.26 -14.64 4.51
CA THR A 225 1.06 -14.03 4.74
C THR A 225 2.01 -15.04 5.37
N ILE A 226 3.16 -15.27 4.73
CA ILE A 226 4.22 -16.17 5.18
C ILE A 226 5.17 -15.39 6.10
N TYR A 227 5.36 -15.89 7.31
CA TYR A 227 6.23 -15.31 8.33
C TYR A 227 7.33 -16.28 8.74
N THR A 228 8.55 -15.76 8.90
CA THR A 228 9.70 -16.52 9.40
C THR A 228 10.22 -15.90 10.71
N THR A 229 11.19 -15.00 10.63
CA THR A 229 11.73 -14.23 11.76
C THR A 229 12.08 -12.83 11.30
N TRP A 230 12.02 -11.84 12.20
CA TRP A 230 12.71 -10.59 11.95
C TRP A 230 14.21 -10.86 11.68
N PRO A 231 14.85 -10.18 10.70
CA PRO A 231 14.33 -9.10 9.86
C PRO A 231 13.74 -9.52 8.49
N VAL A 232 13.59 -10.82 8.23
CA VAL A 232 13.05 -11.31 6.95
C VAL A 232 11.62 -10.83 6.77
N ARG A 233 11.37 -10.08 5.68
CA ARG A 233 10.07 -9.45 5.42
C ARG A 233 8.96 -10.49 5.28
N PRO A 234 7.76 -10.24 5.84
CA PRO A 234 6.61 -11.09 5.58
C PRO A 234 6.27 -11.08 4.08
N ILE A 235 6.04 -12.25 3.50
CA ILE A 235 5.60 -12.39 2.10
C ILE A 235 4.09 -12.55 2.10
N GLN A 236 3.36 -11.55 1.60
CA GLN A 236 1.91 -11.49 1.63
C GLN A 236 1.34 -11.89 0.27
N ILE A 237 0.77 -13.10 0.18
CA ILE A 237 0.09 -13.57 -1.02
C ILE A 237 -1.34 -13.03 -1.03
N ILE A 238 -1.70 -12.30 -2.09
CA ILE A 238 -3.03 -11.71 -2.26
C ILE A 238 -4.02 -12.75 -2.79
N MET A 239 -5.15 -12.95 -2.09
CA MET A 239 -6.16 -13.98 -2.40
C MET A 239 -7.16 -13.51 -3.47
N ARG A 240 -6.67 -12.94 -4.57
CA ARG A 240 -7.45 -12.59 -5.76
C ARG A 240 -6.75 -13.14 -7.00
N LEU A 241 -7.51 -13.74 -7.90
CA LEU A 241 -6.99 -14.18 -9.19
C LEU A 241 -7.13 -13.05 -10.21
N TYR A 242 -5.98 -12.58 -10.67
CA TYR A 242 -5.88 -11.57 -11.72
C TYR A 242 -5.67 -12.23 -13.07
N MET A 243 -6.11 -11.58 -14.14
CA MET A 243 -5.84 -12.01 -15.51
C MET A 243 -4.40 -11.71 -15.89
N SER A 244 -3.88 -10.56 -15.50
CA SER A 244 -2.57 -10.09 -15.93
C SER A 244 -1.93 -9.08 -14.94
N PRO A 245 -0.61 -8.84 -15.05
CA PRO A 245 0.09 -7.73 -14.38
C PRO A 245 -0.59 -6.37 -14.53
N SER A 246 -1.19 -6.11 -15.70
CA SER A 246 -1.93 -4.87 -15.95
C SER A 246 -3.20 -4.76 -15.11
N GLU A 247 -3.95 -5.85 -14.92
CA GLU A 247 -5.12 -5.85 -14.02
C GLU A 247 -4.70 -5.55 -12.58
N ILE A 248 -3.56 -6.11 -12.14
CA ILE A 248 -3.02 -5.89 -10.80
C ILE A 248 -2.78 -4.39 -10.58
N LEU A 249 -2.02 -3.72 -11.46
CA LEU A 249 -1.69 -2.30 -11.31
C LEU A 249 -2.89 -1.37 -11.54
N ALA A 250 -3.85 -1.76 -12.37
CA ALA A 250 -5.10 -1.03 -12.57
C ALA A 250 -5.94 -0.89 -11.28
N GLY A 251 -5.72 -1.77 -10.29
CA GLY A 251 -6.35 -1.73 -8.98
C GLY A 251 -5.66 -0.85 -7.94
N PHE A 252 -4.51 -0.23 -8.25
CA PHE A 252 -3.76 0.56 -7.28
C PHE A 252 -4.33 1.98 -7.15
N ASP A 253 -4.37 2.48 -5.93
CA ASP A 253 -4.92 3.79 -5.59
C ASP A 253 -3.87 4.92 -5.64
N ILE A 254 -2.66 4.68 -5.13
CA ILE A 254 -1.57 5.67 -5.08
C ILE A 254 -0.60 5.53 -6.26
N ASP A 255 -0.29 6.65 -6.92
CA ASP A 255 0.55 6.72 -8.12
C ASP A 255 1.92 6.10 -7.95
N CYS A 256 2.74 6.57 -7.01
CA CYS A 256 4.13 6.11 -6.87
C CYS A 256 4.23 4.60 -6.61
N SER A 257 3.19 4.01 -6.02
CA SER A 257 3.14 2.58 -5.72
C SER A 257 2.68 1.71 -6.88
N CYS A 258 2.26 2.29 -8.00
CA CYS A 258 1.77 1.56 -9.17
C CYS A 258 2.93 1.02 -10.01
N CYS A 259 3.71 0.14 -9.37
CA CYS A 259 4.89 -0.52 -9.91
C CYS A 259 4.91 -2.01 -9.51
N LEU A 260 5.45 -2.86 -10.37
CA LEU A 260 5.64 -4.28 -10.12
C LEU A 260 6.97 -4.80 -10.64
N PHE A 261 7.42 -5.92 -10.09
CA PHE A 261 8.56 -6.69 -10.50
C PHE A 261 8.12 -8.11 -10.81
N ASP A 262 8.46 -8.61 -12.00
CA ASP A 262 8.02 -9.92 -12.52
C ASP A 262 9.11 -11.00 -12.46
N GLY A 263 10.20 -10.75 -11.74
CA GLY A 263 11.37 -11.64 -11.71
C GLY A 263 12.45 -11.28 -12.72
N GLN A 264 12.15 -10.51 -13.76
CA GLN A 264 13.09 -10.09 -14.78
C GLN A 264 13.25 -8.57 -14.85
N SER A 265 12.15 -7.84 -14.81
CA SER A 265 12.14 -6.39 -14.97
C SER A 265 11.08 -5.70 -14.11
N VAL A 266 11.18 -4.37 -14.06
CA VAL A 266 10.26 -3.54 -13.29
C VAL A 266 9.35 -2.78 -14.25
N TYR A 267 8.05 -2.95 -14.05
CA TYR A 267 7.02 -2.28 -14.83
C TYR A 267 6.30 -1.26 -13.97
N VAL A 268 5.97 -0.12 -14.56
CA VAL A 268 5.23 0.95 -13.88
C VAL A 268 4.09 1.44 -14.75
N ASN A 269 3.01 1.91 -14.13
CA ASN A 269 2.02 2.68 -14.86
C ASN A 269 2.58 4.08 -15.22
N PRO A 270 2.17 4.71 -16.33
CA PRO A 270 2.53 6.10 -16.66
C PRO A 270 2.39 7.09 -15.48
N ARG A 271 1.35 6.95 -14.64
CA ARG A 271 1.17 7.82 -13.46
C ARG A 271 2.22 7.60 -12.36
N ALA A 272 2.72 6.37 -12.22
CA ALA A 272 3.84 6.07 -11.33
C ALA A 272 5.14 6.71 -11.82
N LEU A 273 5.41 6.66 -13.13
CA LEU A 273 6.56 7.37 -13.72
C LEU A 273 6.46 8.88 -13.43
N ALA A 274 5.29 9.49 -13.64
CA ALA A 274 5.06 10.89 -13.33
C ALA A 274 5.30 11.21 -11.84
N ALA A 275 4.81 10.37 -10.93
CA ALA A 275 5.04 10.52 -9.50
C ALA A 275 6.51 10.33 -9.10
N LEU A 276 7.23 9.41 -9.74
CA LEU A 276 8.66 9.16 -9.51
C LEU A 276 9.52 10.36 -9.90
N ILE A 277 9.28 10.94 -11.09
CA ILE A 277 10.06 12.09 -11.56
C ILE A 277 9.73 13.36 -10.78
N CYS A 278 8.47 13.56 -10.35
CA CYS A 278 8.08 14.76 -9.60
C CYS A 278 8.19 14.63 -8.08
N GLN A 279 8.43 13.42 -7.55
CA GLN A 279 8.27 13.09 -6.13
C GLN A 279 6.90 13.49 -5.56
N SER A 280 5.84 13.34 -6.36
CA SER A 280 4.52 13.85 -5.99
C SER A 280 3.39 12.98 -6.56
N ASN A 281 2.52 12.50 -5.69
CA ASN A 281 1.34 11.73 -6.07
C ASN A 281 0.17 12.66 -6.43
N LEU A 282 -0.60 12.35 -7.46
CA LEU A 282 -1.81 13.11 -7.80
C LEU A 282 -3.02 12.60 -7.01
N ILE A 283 -3.87 13.52 -6.53
CA ILE A 283 -5.19 13.15 -6.00
C ILE A 283 -6.12 12.79 -7.16
N ASP A 284 -6.67 11.57 -7.12
CA ASP A 284 -7.68 11.07 -8.03
C ASP A 284 -8.70 10.23 -7.24
N ILE A 285 -9.84 10.86 -6.92
CA ILE A 285 -10.91 10.23 -6.13
C ILE A 285 -11.53 9.03 -6.83
N SER A 286 -11.42 8.92 -8.17
CA SER A 286 -11.93 7.77 -8.93
C SER A 286 -11.17 6.46 -8.64
N ARG A 287 -10.06 6.54 -7.90
CA ARG A 287 -9.18 5.41 -7.53
C ARG A 287 -9.12 5.18 -6.03
N ARG A 288 -9.84 5.99 -5.26
CA ARG A 288 -9.79 5.99 -3.81
C ARG A 288 -10.11 4.61 -3.24
N SER A 289 -9.16 4.04 -2.48
CA SER A 289 -9.40 2.87 -1.64
C SER A 289 -9.83 3.28 -0.22
N PRO A 290 -10.29 2.35 0.63
CA PRO A 290 -10.56 2.63 2.05
C PRO A 290 -9.36 3.16 2.85
N SER A 291 -8.12 2.95 2.37
CA SER A 291 -6.88 3.39 3.01
C SER A 291 -6.19 4.54 2.26
N TYR A 292 -6.88 5.23 1.36
CA TYR A 292 -6.27 6.21 0.46
C TYR A 292 -5.54 7.36 1.16
N GLU A 293 -6.21 8.09 2.05
CA GLU A 293 -5.61 9.23 2.77
C GLU A 293 -4.43 8.79 3.65
N VAL A 294 -4.59 7.61 4.23
CA VAL A 294 -3.58 6.95 5.05
C VAL A 294 -2.33 6.62 4.24
N ARG A 295 -2.51 6.10 3.03
CA ARG A 295 -1.39 5.74 2.17
C ARG A 295 -0.66 6.97 1.67
N PHE A 296 -1.33 8.11 1.47
CA PHE A 296 -0.63 9.37 1.19
C PHE A 296 0.34 9.77 2.31
N VAL A 297 -0.08 9.71 3.58
CA VAL A 297 0.82 9.97 4.72
C VAL A 297 1.96 8.95 4.78
N LYS A 298 1.68 7.66 4.52
CA LYS A 298 2.73 6.63 4.43
C LYS A 298 3.76 6.94 3.34
N TYR A 299 3.33 7.37 2.17
CA TYR A 299 4.24 7.64 1.05
C TYR A 299 4.92 9.02 1.14
N SER A 300 4.39 9.98 1.91
CA SER A 300 5.11 11.21 2.24
C SER A 300 6.32 10.94 3.14
N GLU A 301 6.20 9.98 4.07
CA GLU A 301 7.35 9.46 4.84
C GLU A 301 8.36 8.67 3.96
N ARG A 302 8.01 8.37 2.70
CA ARG A 302 8.87 7.71 1.70
C ARG A 302 9.32 8.64 0.57
N GLY A 303 9.20 9.96 0.76
CA GLY A 303 9.72 10.94 -0.18
C GLY A 303 8.78 11.30 -1.33
N PHE A 304 7.46 11.20 -1.12
CA PHE A 304 6.45 11.66 -2.08
C PHE A 304 5.42 12.60 -1.43
N GLU A 305 5.40 13.87 -1.84
CA GLU A 305 4.32 14.78 -1.47
C GLU A 305 3.02 14.48 -2.26
N VAL A 306 1.97 15.26 -2.02
CA VAL A 306 0.65 15.07 -2.63
C VAL A 306 0.25 16.32 -3.38
N HIS A 307 0.01 16.20 -4.69
CA HIS A 307 -0.52 17.28 -5.52
C HIS A 307 -2.03 17.18 -5.64
N TYR A 308 -2.71 18.27 -5.33
CA TYR A 308 -4.14 18.46 -5.56
C TYR A 308 -4.35 19.79 -6.30
N PRO A 309 -4.50 19.76 -7.64
CA PRO A 309 -4.60 20.97 -8.46
C PRO A 309 -5.70 21.94 -7.98
N GLU A 310 -6.82 21.41 -7.49
CA GLU A 310 -7.99 22.17 -7.07
C GLU A 310 -7.92 22.62 -5.59
N LEU A 311 -6.79 22.45 -4.90
CA LEU A 311 -6.63 22.84 -3.51
C LEU A 311 -6.73 24.37 -3.34
N ASN A 312 -7.83 24.83 -2.72
CA ASN A 312 -7.98 26.23 -2.32
C ASN A 312 -7.61 26.46 -0.85
N ARG A 313 -6.34 26.77 -0.56
CA ARG A 313 -5.88 27.01 0.83
C ARG A 313 -6.58 28.17 1.54
N HIS A 314 -6.94 29.22 0.81
CA HIS A 314 -7.61 30.39 1.40
C HIS A 314 -9.00 30.07 1.96
N ASN A 315 -9.67 29.04 1.43
CA ASN A 315 -10.99 28.63 1.88
C ASN A 315 -10.96 27.50 2.92
N ILE A 316 -9.79 27.06 3.40
CA ILE A 316 -9.71 26.00 4.40
C ILE A 316 -10.26 26.49 5.76
N ALA A 317 -11.02 25.63 6.44
CA ALA A 317 -11.56 25.86 7.77
C ALA A 317 -10.50 25.65 8.88
N TYR A 318 -9.37 26.37 8.79
CA TYR A 318 -8.22 26.18 9.69
C TYR A 318 -8.56 26.27 11.18
N GLN A 319 -9.47 27.19 11.57
CA GLN A 319 -9.89 27.33 12.98
C GLN A 319 -10.47 26.03 13.55
N LYS A 320 -11.21 25.26 12.73
CA LYS A 320 -11.79 23.97 13.11
C LYS A 320 -10.78 22.84 13.03
N LEU A 321 -10.00 22.81 11.95
CA LEU A 321 -9.08 21.69 11.69
C LEU A 321 -7.83 21.74 12.57
N TYR A 322 -7.37 22.93 12.94
CA TYR A 322 -6.18 23.15 13.77
C TYR A 322 -6.54 23.46 15.23
N ASP A 323 -7.73 23.05 15.67
CA ASP A 323 -8.07 23.04 17.09
C ASP A 323 -7.13 22.09 17.83
N ILE A 324 -6.40 22.61 18.81
CA ILE A 324 -5.42 21.86 19.59
C ILE A 324 -6.03 20.67 20.34
N ASP A 325 -7.34 20.73 20.63
CA ASP A 325 -8.08 19.72 21.36
C ASP A 325 -8.83 18.75 20.43
N LEU A 326 -8.54 18.75 19.13
CA LEU A 326 -9.07 17.77 18.17
C LEU A 326 -8.80 16.34 18.66
N GLN A 327 -9.86 15.55 18.81
CA GLN A 327 -9.80 14.21 19.42
C GLN A 327 -9.52 13.10 18.39
N GLU A 328 -10.10 13.21 17.20
CA GLU A 328 -10.06 12.18 16.17
C GLU A 328 -9.68 12.76 14.82
N TYR A 329 -9.00 11.93 14.01
CA TYR A 329 -8.70 12.30 12.63
C TYR A 329 -10.01 12.42 11.84
N PRO A 330 -10.25 13.55 11.16
CA PRO A 330 -11.39 13.68 10.24
C PRO A 330 -11.17 12.81 9.00
N GLN A 331 -12.15 12.77 8.10
CA GLN A 331 -12.05 12.03 6.83
C GLN A 331 -11.70 12.94 5.66
N GLY A 332 -11.35 12.33 4.52
CA GLY A 332 -11.16 13.03 3.26
C GLY A 332 -10.02 14.05 3.26
N LEU A 333 -10.19 15.18 2.58
CA LEU A 333 -9.18 16.24 2.50
C LEU A 333 -8.78 16.77 3.88
N SER A 334 -9.73 16.86 4.83
CA SER A 334 -9.45 17.28 6.21
C SER A 334 -8.41 16.39 6.89
N PHE A 335 -8.42 15.08 6.60
CA PHE A 335 -7.42 14.14 7.13
C PHE A 335 -6.01 14.57 6.72
N LEU A 336 -5.82 14.89 5.44
CA LEU A 336 -4.53 15.26 4.88
C LEU A 336 -4.06 16.62 5.42
N ILE A 337 -4.96 17.59 5.60
CA ILE A 337 -4.66 18.89 6.20
C ILE A 337 -4.23 18.75 7.66
N VAL A 338 -4.95 17.97 8.45
CA VAL A 338 -4.59 17.68 9.85
C VAL A 338 -3.25 16.95 9.92
N GLY A 339 -3.04 15.96 9.04
CA GLY A 339 -1.78 15.21 8.94
C GLY A 339 -0.59 16.07 8.52
N GLU A 340 -0.79 17.02 7.60
CA GLU A 340 0.21 18.01 7.19
C GLU A 340 0.66 18.87 8.38
N MET A 341 -0.29 19.32 9.21
CA MET A 341 0.03 20.10 10.39
C MET A 341 0.82 19.29 11.43
N GLU A 342 0.42 18.05 11.70
CA GLU A 342 1.14 17.16 12.62
C GLU A 342 2.54 16.76 12.08
N HIS A 343 2.74 16.80 10.77
CA HIS A 343 4.05 16.61 10.14
C HIS A 343 4.96 17.84 10.30
N LYS A 344 4.42 19.04 10.08
CA LYS A 344 5.14 20.32 10.21
C LYS A 344 5.45 20.66 11.67
N ARG A 345 4.46 20.48 12.56
CA ARG A 345 4.57 20.69 14.01
C ARG A 345 4.25 19.39 14.74
N PRO A 346 5.25 18.52 14.98
CA PRO A 346 5.05 17.30 15.74
C PRO A 346 4.45 17.59 17.12
N HIS A 347 3.41 16.85 17.52
CA HIS A 347 2.68 17.08 18.77
C HIS A 347 1.89 18.39 18.81
N TYR A 348 1.46 18.92 17.67
CA TYR A 348 0.61 20.10 17.63
C TYR A 348 -0.71 19.85 18.36
N TYR A 349 -1.33 18.69 18.16
CA TYR A 349 -2.60 18.35 18.81
C TYR A 349 -2.37 17.63 20.15
N ASN A 350 -3.06 18.06 21.20
CA ASN A 350 -2.94 17.51 22.55
C ASN A 350 -3.60 16.13 22.67
N ASN A 351 -4.79 15.99 22.09
CA ASN A 351 -5.68 14.86 22.31
C ASN A 351 -5.92 14.02 21.07
N LEU A 352 -5.27 14.35 19.95
CA LEU A 352 -5.49 13.66 18.70
C LEU A 352 -5.05 12.21 18.86
N SER A 353 -6.02 11.31 18.79
CA SER A 353 -5.78 9.88 18.90
C SER A 353 -4.65 9.48 17.95
N GLN A 354 -3.77 8.58 18.42
CA GLN A 354 -2.80 7.96 17.52
C GLN A 354 -3.58 7.36 16.37
N TRP A 355 -3.32 7.86 15.17
CA TRP A 355 -4.00 7.38 13.99
C TRP A 355 -3.89 5.85 13.95
N LYS A 356 -5.01 5.13 13.80
CA LYS A 356 -5.11 3.67 14.05
C LYS A 356 -4.15 2.81 13.21
N GLY A 357 -3.55 3.35 12.14
CA GLY A 357 -2.50 2.64 11.41
C GLY A 357 -1.08 3.21 11.59
N ARG A 358 -0.87 4.29 12.35
CA ARG A 358 0.48 4.75 12.72
C ARG A 358 0.94 3.79 13.81
N VAL A 359 2.09 3.19 13.59
CA VAL A 359 2.72 2.41 14.64
C VAL A 359 3.10 3.38 15.78
N PRO A 360 2.98 3.00 17.07
CA PRO A 360 3.39 3.86 18.17
C PRO A 360 4.81 4.41 17.94
N LYS A 361 5.07 5.66 18.33
CA LYS A 361 6.39 6.30 18.19
C LYS A 361 7.51 5.33 18.62
N ALA A 362 8.55 5.22 17.78
CA ALA A 362 9.67 4.26 17.89
C ALA A 362 10.29 4.13 19.29
N ARG A 363 10.22 5.19 20.12
CA ARG A 363 10.74 5.22 21.48
C ARG A 363 10.15 4.14 22.41
N ARG A 364 8.96 3.59 22.14
CA ARG A 364 8.39 2.45 22.90
C ARG A 364 8.73 1.07 22.34
N LEU A 365 9.20 0.96 21.11
CA LEU A 365 9.45 -0.33 20.45
C LEU A 365 10.87 -0.84 20.63
N TYR A 366 11.79 0.06 20.96
CA TYR A 366 13.17 -0.25 21.35
C TYR A 366 13.37 -0.30 22.88
N ALA A 367 12.29 -0.18 23.67
CA ALA A 367 12.38 -0.38 25.11
C ALA A 367 12.65 -1.88 25.38
N PRO A 368 13.76 -2.26 26.05
CA PRO A 368 14.14 -3.66 26.26
C PRO A 368 13.20 -4.46 27.18
N GLU A 369 12.12 -3.86 27.67
CA GLU A 369 11.36 -4.42 28.79
C GLU A 369 10.18 -5.26 28.28
N ASN A 370 10.42 -6.58 28.25
CA ASN A 370 9.48 -7.69 27.98
C ASN A 370 9.25 -8.10 26.52
N ILE A 371 10.27 -7.99 25.66
CA ILE A 371 10.21 -8.50 24.28
C ILE A 371 10.27 -10.04 24.29
N GLY A 372 9.25 -10.69 23.73
CA GLY A 372 9.19 -12.17 23.60
C GLY A 372 8.16 -12.87 24.49
N THR A 373 7.35 -12.13 25.24
CA THR A 373 6.18 -12.74 25.89
C THR A 373 5.10 -12.98 24.84
N ALA A 374 4.47 -14.14 24.82
CA ALA A 374 3.32 -14.42 23.93
C ALA A 374 2.05 -13.62 24.33
N ASN A 375 2.20 -12.43 24.92
CA ASN A 375 1.13 -11.60 25.46
C ASN A 375 0.37 -10.89 24.34
N LEU A 376 -0.97 -10.94 24.39
CA LEU A 376 -1.84 -10.27 23.41
C LEU A 376 -1.74 -8.74 23.45
N LYS A 377 -1.16 -8.14 24.51
CA LYS A 377 -0.94 -6.69 24.61
C LYS A 377 -0.10 -6.11 23.46
N GLU A 378 0.65 -6.95 22.77
CA GLU A 378 1.50 -6.56 21.64
C GLU A 378 0.76 -6.48 20.29
N LEU A 379 -0.43 -7.08 20.19
CA LEU A 379 -1.26 -7.03 18.98
C LEU A 379 -2.14 -5.79 18.99
N ILE A 380 -2.34 -5.20 17.81
CA ILE A 380 -3.36 -4.17 17.59
C ILE A 380 -4.55 -4.85 16.92
N PHE A 381 -5.72 -4.80 17.55
CA PHE A 381 -6.95 -5.38 17.00
C PHE A 381 -8.16 -4.52 17.34
N SER A 382 -9.20 -4.61 16.52
CA SER A 382 -10.47 -3.91 16.74
C SER A 382 -11.24 -4.52 17.91
N ASN A 383 -12.05 -3.73 18.62
CA ASN A 383 -12.87 -4.19 19.76
C ASN A 383 -13.81 -5.36 19.40
N ASN A 384 -14.31 -5.40 18.17
CA ASN A 384 -15.17 -6.47 17.66
C ASN A 384 -14.40 -7.66 17.06
N TYR A 385 -13.06 -7.69 17.19
CA TYR A 385 -12.19 -8.72 16.64
C TYR A 385 -12.26 -8.88 15.12
N GLU A 386 -12.76 -7.87 14.39
CA GLU A 386 -12.84 -7.83 12.92
C GLU A 386 -11.47 -7.74 12.24
N TYR A 387 -10.47 -7.19 12.95
CA TYR A 387 -9.15 -6.94 12.42
C TYR A 387 -8.06 -7.27 13.44
N ILE A 388 -6.95 -7.83 12.94
CA ILE A 388 -5.70 -8.06 13.68
C ILE A 388 -4.51 -7.53 12.86
N ARG A 389 -3.66 -6.73 13.50
CA ARG A 389 -2.35 -6.33 12.99
C ARG A 389 -1.27 -7.10 13.74
N ILE A 390 -0.50 -7.86 13.00
CA ILE A 390 0.67 -8.59 13.51
C ILE A 390 1.88 -7.67 13.41
N PRO A 391 2.54 -7.31 14.53
CA PRO A 391 3.75 -6.50 14.46
C PRO A 391 4.90 -7.33 13.89
N HIS A 392 5.70 -6.73 13.01
CA HIS A 392 6.96 -7.28 12.52
C HIS A 392 8.09 -6.35 12.96
N ARG A 393 8.86 -6.78 13.97
CA ARG A 393 9.88 -5.97 14.64
C ARG A 393 10.94 -6.87 15.31
N PRO A 394 12.08 -6.32 15.77
CA PRO A 394 13.07 -7.09 16.51
C PRO A 394 12.47 -7.93 17.65
N GLY A 395 12.88 -9.19 17.74
CA GLY A 395 12.41 -10.15 18.75
C GLY A 395 11.12 -10.90 18.40
N VAL A 396 10.42 -10.54 17.31
CA VAL A 396 9.24 -11.28 16.83
C VAL A 396 9.66 -12.37 15.84
N ASN A 397 9.17 -13.59 16.05
CA ASN A 397 9.34 -14.73 15.15
C ASN A 397 8.01 -15.48 14.93
N SER A 398 8.00 -16.39 13.96
CA SER A 398 6.84 -17.17 13.54
C SER A 398 6.14 -17.91 14.69
N ARG A 399 6.89 -18.47 15.65
CA ARG A 399 6.30 -19.18 16.81
C ARG A 399 5.56 -18.24 17.76
N ILE A 400 6.04 -17.00 17.90
CA ILE A 400 5.35 -15.97 18.69
C ILE A 400 4.06 -15.58 17.97
N ILE A 401 4.14 -15.36 16.64
CA ILE A 401 2.99 -14.97 15.81
C ILE A 401 1.91 -16.06 15.85
N GLU A 402 2.29 -17.33 15.71
CA GLU A 402 1.36 -18.47 15.80
C GLU A 402 0.60 -18.49 17.14
N LYS A 403 1.33 -18.34 18.26
CA LYS A 403 0.71 -18.26 19.60
C LYS A 403 -0.21 -17.06 19.75
N TRP A 404 0.16 -15.92 19.18
CA TRP A 404 -0.65 -14.70 19.18
C TRP A 404 -1.95 -14.87 18.42
N VAL A 405 -1.89 -15.39 17.19
CA VAL A 405 -3.08 -15.64 16.36
C VAL A 405 -3.99 -16.66 17.03
N LYS A 406 -3.44 -17.74 17.57
CA LYS A 406 -4.20 -18.75 18.32
C LYS A 406 -4.92 -18.15 19.54
N ARG A 407 -4.22 -17.41 20.39
CA ARG A 407 -4.81 -16.77 21.58
C ARG A 407 -5.84 -15.70 21.22
N PHE A 408 -5.61 -14.98 20.12
CA PHE A 408 -6.56 -14.00 19.60
C PHE A 408 -7.86 -14.70 19.19
N ASP A 409 -7.76 -15.81 18.44
CA ASP A 409 -8.91 -16.59 17.99
C ASP A 409 -9.71 -17.20 19.16
N GLU A 410 -9.00 -17.79 20.15
CA GLU A 410 -9.60 -18.31 21.39
C GLU A 410 -10.37 -17.21 22.15
N ARG A 411 -9.82 -15.99 22.20
CA ARG A 411 -10.46 -14.85 22.86
C ARG A 411 -11.67 -14.34 22.06
N ALA A 412 -11.55 -14.25 20.74
CA ALA A 412 -12.64 -13.82 19.87
C ALA A 412 -13.85 -14.76 19.98
N ASN A 413 -13.60 -16.06 20.14
CA ASN A 413 -14.62 -17.13 20.22
C ASN A 413 -14.99 -17.55 21.65
N SER A 414 -14.50 -16.87 22.68
CA SER A 414 -14.84 -17.19 24.06
C SER A 414 -16.34 -16.98 24.34
N LYS A 415 -16.98 -17.96 24.96
CA LYS A 415 -18.38 -17.88 25.45
C LYS A 415 -18.60 -16.80 26.51
N TYR A 416 -17.52 -16.33 27.14
CA TYR A 416 -17.54 -15.27 28.15
C TYR A 416 -17.44 -13.87 27.54
N ASN A 417 -17.25 -13.76 26.22
CA ASN A 417 -17.19 -12.49 25.53
C ASN A 417 -18.62 -11.99 25.23
N LEU A 418 -18.96 -10.80 25.72
CA LEU A 418 -20.31 -10.24 25.59
C LEU A 418 -20.75 -10.09 24.13
N VAL A 419 -19.80 -9.87 23.21
CA VAL A 419 -20.08 -9.77 21.76
C VAL A 419 -20.57 -11.08 21.13
N ASN A 420 -20.53 -12.19 21.88
CA ASN A 420 -20.98 -13.52 21.46
C ASN A 420 -22.28 -13.98 22.16
N LEU A 421 -22.89 -13.17 23.04
CA LEU A 421 -24.02 -13.59 23.90
C LEU A 421 -25.21 -14.22 23.16
N ASN A 422 -25.44 -13.85 21.89
CA ASN A 422 -26.51 -14.37 21.04
C ASN A 422 -25.98 -14.83 19.67
N ARG A 423 -24.73 -15.30 19.62
CA ARG A 423 -24.07 -15.68 18.37
C ARG A 423 -23.65 -17.14 18.42
N ASN A 424 -24.13 -17.92 17.46
CA ASN A 424 -23.71 -19.31 17.29
C ASN A 424 -22.44 -19.40 16.42
N LEU A 425 -22.27 -18.48 15.46
CA LEU A 425 -21.18 -18.51 14.50
C LEU A 425 -19.82 -18.11 15.11
N HIS A 426 -18.76 -18.85 14.81
CA HIS A 426 -17.40 -18.42 15.15
C HIS A 426 -16.99 -17.11 14.43
N ARG A 427 -16.01 -16.42 15.01
CA ARG A 427 -15.30 -15.24 14.52
C ARG A 427 -13.82 -15.60 14.35
N HIS A 428 -13.43 -15.97 13.14
CA HIS A 428 -12.04 -16.25 12.78
C HIS A 428 -11.49 -15.10 11.93
N ALA A 429 -10.88 -14.09 12.53
CA ALA A 429 -10.29 -12.99 11.74
C ALA A 429 -8.94 -13.36 11.13
N ALA A 430 -8.26 -14.35 11.73
CA ALA A 430 -7.04 -14.93 11.22
C ALA A 430 -6.87 -16.37 11.71
N PHE A 431 -6.15 -17.18 10.94
CA PHE A 431 -5.68 -18.50 11.32
C PHE A 431 -4.18 -18.59 11.06
N ALA A 432 -3.42 -19.30 11.91
CA ALA A 432 -1.99 -19.53 11.73
C ALA A 432 -1.67 -21.02 11.69
N GLY A 433 -0.88 -21.43 10.71
CA GLY A 433 -0.47 -22.82 10.49
C GLY A 433 0.47 -22.95 9.29
N THR A 434 0.63 -24.16 8.77
CA THR A 434 1.29 -24.40 7.47
C THR A 434 0.47 -23.83 6.31
N MET A 435 1.05 -23.78 5.10
CA MET A 435 0.30 -23.39 3.90
C MET A 435 -0.89 -24.33 3.69
N ALA A 436 -0.68 -25.65 3.71
CA ALA A 436 -1.73 -26.65 3.56
C ALA A 436 -2.90 -26.45 4.55
N GLU A 437 -2.60 -26.28 5.84
CA GLU A 437 -3.63 -26.02 6.86
C GLU A 437 -4.37 -24.70 6.61
N CYS A 438 -3.70 -23.67 6.09
CA CYS A 438 -4.34 -22.42 5.70
C CYS A 438 -5.27 -22.61 4.49
N LEU A 439 -4.91 -23.45 3.53
CA LEU A 439 -5.71 -23.69 2.33
C LEU A 439 -6.93 -24.58 2.59
N GLU A 440 -6.86 -25.45 3.59
CA GLU A 440 -7.92 -26.39 3.96
C GLU A 440 -8.91 -25.87 5.02
N ASN A 441 -9.75 -26.77 5.54
CA ASN A 441 -10.65 -26.53 6.66
C ASN A 441 -9.89 -26.43 7.98
N PHE A 442 -9.49 -25.22 8.35
CA PHE A 442 -8.71 -24.97 9.56
C PHE A 442 -9.48 -25.10 10.89
N CYS A 443 -10.81 -24.97 10.88
CA CYS A 443 -11.66 -25.11 12.06
C CYS A 443 -12.63 -26.29 11.90
N MET A 444 -12.31 -27.43 12.53
CA MET A 444 -13.07 -28.69 12.40
C MET A 444 -14.50 -28.61 12.95
N ASN A 445 -14.74 -27.77 13.96
CA ASN A 445 -16.04 -27.62 14.62
C ASN A 445 -16.69 -26.27 14.30
N CYS A 446 -16.40 -25.69 13.13
CA CYS A 446 -16.96 -24.40 12.76
C CYS A 446 -18.47 -24.54 12.47
N PRO A 447 -19.35 -23.86 13.23
CA PRO A 447 -20.79 -23.96 13.01
C PRO A 447 -21.17 -23.34 11.66
N SER A 448 -22.05 -24.06 10.94
CA SER A 448 -22.66 -23.58 9.70
C SER A 448 -23.89 -22.72 10.02
N PRO A 449 -24.19 -21.67 9.24
CA PRO A 449 -25.42 -20.90 9.42
C PRO A 449 -26.65 -21.79 9.24
N GLN A 450 -27.63 -21.65 10.13
CA GLN A 450 -28.86 -22.45 10.16
C GLN A 450 -30.12 -21.61 9.87
N SER A 451 -30.02 -20.28 9.88
CA SER A 451 -31.12 -19.37 9.58
C SER A 451 -30.75 -18.33 8.53
N ALA A 452 -31.77 -17.71 7.93
CA ALA A 452 -31.57 -16.62 6.97
C ALA A 452 -30.86 -15.40 7.61
N GLU A 453 -31.08 -15.14 8.91
CA GLU A 453 -30.34 -14.08 9.61
C GLU A 453 -28.86 -14.41 9.75
N GLU A 454 -28.52 -15.68 10.05
CA GLU A 454 -27.12 -16.11 10.14
C GLU A 454 -26.43 -16.10 8.77
N GLU A 455 -27.12 -16.47 7.70
CA GLU A 455 -26.60 -16.36 6.32
C GLU A 455 -26.32 -14.89 5.93
N ALA A 456 -27.26 -13.99 6.24
CA ALA A 456 -27.10 -12.56 6.02
C ALA A 456 -25.91 -12.00 6.82
N LEU A 457 -25.73 -12.46 8.07
CA LEU A 457 -24.61 -12.07 8.93
C LEU A 457 -23.27 -12.53 8.36
N VAL A 458 -23.17 -13.74 7.80
CA VAL A 458 -21.95 -14.22 7.13
C VAL A 458 -21.58 -13.32 5.95
N THR A 459 -22.58 -12.87 5.18
CA THR A 459 -22.34 -11.97 4.04
C THR A 459 -21.94 -10.57 4.50
N ALA A 460 -22.50 -10.09 5.61
CA ALA A 460 -22.20 -8.78 6.19
C ALA A 460 -20.82 -8.72 6.89
N GLU A 461 -20.26 -9.85 7.29
CA GLU A 461 -18.97 -9.95 8.00
C GLU A 461 -17.89 -10.69 7.18
N PRO A 462 -17.52 -10.18 5.98
CA PRO A 462 -16.56 -10.86 5.09
C PRO A 462 -15.13 -10.92 5.65
N MET A 463 -14.84 -10.21 6.75
CA MET A 463 -13.54 -10.23 7.41
C MET A 463 -13.27 -11.55 8.15
N TYR A 464 -14.30 -12.33 8.48
CA TYR A 464 -14.13 -13.63 9.14
C TYR A 464 -14.01 -14.76 8.13
N ILE A 465 -12.89 -15.48 8.18
CA ILE A 465 -12.64 -16.63 7.33
C ILE A 465 -13.45 -17.85 7.78
N ARG A 466 -13.92 -18.63 6.80
CA ARG A 466 -14.65 -19.89 7.01
C ARG A 466 -14.24 -20.90 5.97
N GLY A 467 -14.15 -22.17 6.35
CA GLY A 467 -13.89 -23.28 5.45
C GLY A 467 -12.56 -23.21 4.68
N PRO A 468 -12.43 -23.89 3.52
CA PRO A 468 -11.22 -23.86 2.72
C PRO A 468 -10.98 -22.49 2.10
N ALA A 469 -9.73 -22.21 1.72
CA ALA A 469 -9.36 -20.95 1.09
C ALA A 469 -10.06 -20.81 -0.27
N ARG A 470 -10.54 -19.59 -0.55
CA ARG A 470 -11.17 -19.25 -1.82
C ARG A 470 -10.55 -17.99 -2.37
N PHE A 471 -10.18 -18.01 -3.64
CA PHE A 471 -9.77 -16.80 -4.34
C PHE A 471 -10.98 -15.97 -4.69
N ILE A 472 -10.81 -14.65 -4.67
CA ILE A 472 -11.76 -13.72 -5.28
C ILE A 472 -11.53 -13.77 -6.79
N GLU A 473 -12.49 -14.33 -7.53
CA GLU A 473 -12.41 -14.48 -8.99
C GLU A 473 -13.12 -13.34 -9.75
N SER A 474 -14.22 -12.86 -9.19
CA SER A 474 -15.03 -11.79 -9.75
C SER A 474 -15.23 -10.71 -8.71
N ASP A 475 -14.69 -9.54 -8.98
CA ASP A 475 -15.19 -8.32 -8.36
C ASP A 475 -15.61 -7.37 -9.49
N PRO A 476 -16.86 -7.48 -9.99
CA PRO A 476 -17.39 -6.54 -10.97
C PRO A 476 -17.43 -5.16 -10.32
N GLY A 477 -16.34 -4.42 -10.46
CA GLY A 477 -16.33 -3.01 -10.21
C GLY A 477 -16.16 -2.50 -8.78
N ARG A 478 -15.83 -3.24 -7.71
CA ARG A 478 -15.52 -2.55 -6.41
C ARG A 478 -14.34 -1.56 -6.47
N GLN A 479 -13.49 -1.65 -7.49
CA GLN A 479 -12.44 -0.65 -7.74
C GLN A 479 -12.78 0.32 -8.89
N MET A 480 -13.81 0.05 -9.69
CA MET A 480 -14.34 1.01 -10.66
C MET A 480 -15.55 1.80 -10.13
N ILE A 481 -16.14 1.32 -9.04
CA ILE A 481 -17.23 1.88 -8.25
C ILE A 481 -16.67 1.90 -6.84
N GLY A 482 -15.96 2.99 -6.50
CA GLY A 482 -15.41 3.19 -5.17
C GLY A 482 -16.53 3.06 -4.14
N SER A 483 -16.44 2.06 -3.26
CA SER A 483 -17.41 1.72 -2.21
C SER A 483 -18.88 1.62 -2.66
N PHE A 484 -19.70 0.89 -1.89
CA PHE A 484 -21.15 0.84 -2.11
C PHE A 484 -21.86 2.22 -1.94
N ASN A 485 -21.09 3.28 -1.63
CA ASN A 485 -21.42 4.70 -1.77
C ASN A 485 -20.20 5.41 -2.38
N PRO A 486 -20.17 5.78 -3.67
CA PRO A 486 -19.09 6.60 -4.22
C PRO A 486 -19.10 7.96 -3.50
N ILE A 487 -18.07 8.20 -2.71
CA ILE A 487 -17.80 9.51 -2.13
C ILE A 487 -17.42 10.42 -3.31
N THR A 488 -18.27 11.40 -3.61
CA THR A 488 -17.97 12.43 -4.60
C THR A 488 -16.79 13.28 -4.13
N ILE A 489 -16.17 14.03 -5.05
CA ILE A 489 -15.17 15.04 -4.66
C ILE A 489 -15.73 16.01 -3.61
N ASP A 490 -17.02 16.34 -3.70
CA ASP A 490 -17.72 17.18 -2.74
C ASP A 490 -17.74 16.53 -1.35
N ASN A 491 -18.16 15.27 -1.24
CA ASN A 491 -18.15 14.54 0.03
C ASN A 491 -16.73 14.37 0.59
N TRP A 492 -15.73 14.24 -0.28
CA TRP A 492 -14.33 14.11 0.13
C TRP A 492 -13.75 15.44 0.66
N THR A 493 -14.26 16.57 0.18
CA THR A 493 -13.79 17.92 0.55
C THR A 493 -14.68 18.65 1.57
N GLU A 494 -15.90 18.15 1.83
CA GLU A 494 -16.95 18.77 2.65
C GLU A 494 -16.43 19.25 4.02
N GLY A 495 -15.63 18.43 4.70
CA GLY A 495 -15.12 18.77 6.02
C GLY A 495 -13.95 19.76 6.04
N ALA A 496 -13.37 20.09 4.88
CA ALA A 496 -12.10 20.80 4.78
C ALA A 496 -12.27 22.30 4.54
N TYR A 497 -13.29 22.68 3.78
CA TYR A 497 -13.56 24.07 3.42
C TYR A 497 -14.56 24.73 4.35
N ARG A 498 -14.56 26.06 4.36
CA ARG A 498 -15.58 26.85 5.06
C ARG A 498 -16.92 26.67 4.31
N SER A 499 -17.98 26.46 5.09
CA SER A 499 -19.37 26.42 4.62
C SER A 499 -19.85 27.77 4.11
#